data_AF-A0A5J5P8N3-F1
#
_entry.id   AF-A0A5J5P8N3-F1
#
_cell.length_a   1.000
_cell.length_b   1.000
_cell.length_c   1.000
_cell.angle_alpha   90.00
_cell.angle_beta   90.00
_cell.angle_gamma   90.00
#
_symmetry.space_group_name_H-M   'P 1'
#
loop_
_entity.id
_entity.type
_entity.pdbx_description
1 polymer ?
#
loop_
_entity_poly.entity_id
_entity_poly.type
_entity_poly.pdbx_seq_one_letter_code
_entity_poly.pdbx_strand_id
1 'polypeptide(L)'
;MKTENRTYNRIGTVLAKNGCWSFLKGGFVLDSPSNLALLLFQNSDDKDIDITIDSSSLQPITDQEWRFNQQFMINTQRKRAVTIHVSDQQGNRLQGAVIAINQVSKDFPFGSAIAHTILGNLPYQNWFVE
;
A
#
# COMPACT_ATOMS: atom_id res chain seq x y z
N MET A 1 -5.47 -33.15 -11.08
CA MET A 1 -6.92 -33.02 -11.32
C MET A 1 -7.24 -31.54 -11.49
N LYS A 2 -7.58 -31.09 -12.70
CA LYS A 2 -8.08 -29.73 -12.94
C LYS A 2 -9.58 -29.73 -12.66
N THR A 3 -9.95 -29.37 -11.43
CA THR A 3 -11.34 -29.08 -11.10
C THR A 3 -11.73 -27.72 -11.66
N GLU A 4 -12.88 -27.72 -12.33
CA GLU A 4 -13.76 -26.62 -12.74
C GLU A 4 -13.28 -25.18 -12.43
N ASN A 5 -13.35 -24.35 -13.48
CA ASN A 5 -13.12 -22.90 -13.62
C ASN A 5 -13.33 -22.02 -12.35
N ARG A 6 -12.58 -22.28 -11.28
CA ARG A 6 -12.53 -21.44 -10.08
C ARG A 6 -11.55 -20.33 -10.38
N THR A 7 -12.07 -19.13 -10.56
CA THR A 7 -11.27 -17.90 -10.57
C THR A 7 -10.67 -17.73 -9.18
N TYR A 8 -9.40 -18.09 -9.03
CA TYR A 8 -8.64 -17.80 -7.81
C TYR A 8 -8.28 -16.32 -7.81
N ASN A 9 -8.73 -15.59 -6.78
CA ASN A 9 -8.30 -14.21 -6.59
C ASN A 9 -6.86 -14.21 -6.09
N ARG A 10 -5.97 -13.50 -6.80
CA ARG A 10 -4.59 -13.31 -6.34
C ARG A 10 -4.58 -12.25 -5.24
N ILE A 11 -4.49 -12.71 -4.00
CA ILE A 11 -4.61 -11.86 -2.80
C ILE A 11 -3.25 -11.35 -2.26
N GLY A 12 -2.14 -11.80 -2.85
CA GLY A 12 -0.79 -11.41 -2.50
C GLY A 12 0.23 -11.92 -3.52
N THR A 13 1.39 -11.27 -3.61
CA THR A 13 2.49 -11.70 -4.49
C THR A 13 3.82 -11.28 -3.86
N VAL A 14 4.84 -12.10 -4.04
CA VAL A 14 6.22 -11.81 -3.64
C VAL A 14 7.17 -12.39 -4.67
N LEU A 15 8.28 -11.70 -4.91
CA LEU A 15 9.41 -12.28 -5.64
C LEU A 15 10.26 -13.09 -4.64
N ALA A 16 10.23 -14.41 -4.77
CA ALA A 16 11.03 -15.30 -3.95
C ALA A 16 12.21 -15.86 -4.75
N LYS A 17 13.36 -16.05 -4.09
CA LYS A 17 14.55 -16.69 -4.65
C LYS A 17 14.73 -18.06 -4.02
N ASN A 18 15.17 -19.05 -4.81
CA ASN A 18 15.45 -20.39 -4.29
C ASN A 18 16.45 -20.32 -3.12
N GLY A 19 16.15 -21.03 -2.03
CA GLY A 19 16.95 -21.08 -0.80
C GLY A 19 16.88 -19.82 0.08
N CYS A 20 16.07 -18.82 -0.26
CA CYS A 20 15.94 -17.58 0.52
C CYS A 20 14.53 -17.42 1.11
N TRP A 21 14.45 -16.91 2.34
CA TRP A 21 13.18 -16.45 2.90
C TRP A 21 12.74 -15.14 2.25
N SER A 22 11.44 -15.00 2.01
CA SER A 22 10.82 -13.78 1.50
C SER A 22 9.48 -13.56 2.20
N PHE A 23 9.19 -12.31 2.55
CA PHE A 23 7.97 -11.98 3.26
C PHE A 23 6.81 -11.77 2.28
N LEU A 24 5.83 -12.67 2.30
CA LEU A 24 4.58 -12.53 1.56
C LEU A 24 3.54 -11.83 2.42
N LYS A 25 3.04 -10.69 1.96
CA LYS A 25 1.89 -10.01 2.55
C LYS A 25 0.78 -9.86 1.52
N GLY A 26 -0.45 -10.02 1.96
CA GLY A 26 -1.63 -9.93 1.14
C GLY A 26 -2.86 -9.58 1.96
N GLY A 27 -4.00 -9.48 1.29
CA GLY A 27 -5.29 -9.21 1.92
C GLY A 27 -6.44 -9.61 1.00
N PHE A 28 -7.56 -9.99 1.60
CA PHE A 28 -8.77 -10.35 0.88
C PHE A 28 -10.02 -9.99 1.70
N VAL A 29 -11.11 -9.78 0.99
CA VAL A 29 -12.44 -9.60 1.57
C VAL A 29 -13.30 -10.78 1.08
N LEU A 30 -14.14 -11.31 1.96
CA LEU A 30 -15.09 -12.35 1.60
C LEU A 30 -16.40 -11.68 1.15
N ASP A 31 -16.88 -12.02 -0.04
CA ASP A 31 -18.13 -11.50 -0.58
C ASP A 31 -19.38 -12.08 0.13
N SER A 32 -19.21 -13.23 0.78
CA SER A 32 -20.25 -13.89 1.57
C SER A 32 -19.65 -14.63 2.77
N PRO A 33 -20.39 -14.80 3.88
CA PRO A 33 -19.93 -15.60 5.01
C PRO A 33 -19.52 -17.02 4.55
N SER A 34 -18.33 -17.46 4.98
CA SER A 34 -17.85 -18.81 4.73
C SER A 34 -17.26 -19.40 6.02
N ASN A 35 -17.49 -20.70 6.21
CA ASN A 35 -16.86 -21.48 7.28
C ASN A 35 -15.48 -22.02 6.89
N LEU A 36 -15.12 -21.96 5.60
CA LEU A 36 -13.85 -22.44 5.07
C LEU A 36 -13.27 -21.47 4.05
N ALA A 37 -12.00 -21.12 4.22
CA ALA A 37 -11.21 -20.43 3.22
C ALA A 37 -9.95 -21.26 2.93
N LEU A 38 -9.65 -21.49 1.65
CA LEU A 38 -8.45 -22.19 1.22
C LEU A 38 -7.48 -21.19 0.60
N LEU A 39 -6.31 -21.02 1.24
CA LEU A 39 -5.23 -20.21 0.70
C LEU A 39 -4.26 -21.13 -0.04
N LEU A 40 -4.06 -20.85 -1.33
CA LEU A 40 -3.17 -21.61 -2.18
C LEU A 40 -1.92 -20.79 -2.50
N PHE A 41 -0.77 -21.44 -2.39
CA PHE A 41 0.52 -20.89 -2.78
C PHE A 41 0.95 -21.53 -4.08
N GLN A 42 1.24 -20.70 -5.08
CA GLN A 42 1.56 -21.12 -6.44
C GLN A 42 2.69 -20.24 -6.99
N ASN A 43 3.52 -20.82 -7.87
CA ASN A 43 4.46 -20.03 -8.65
C ASN A 43 3.82 -19.55 -9.97
N SER A 44 4.49 -18.60 -10.62
CA SER A 44 4.06 -18.08 -11.92
C SER A 44 4.36 -19.01 -13.09
N ASP A 45 5.31 -19.93 -12.93
CA ASP A 45 5.99 -20.56 -14.07
C ASP A 45 5.50 -21.99 -14.36
N ASP A 46 4.37 -22.42 -13.76
CA ASP A 46 3.75 -23.77 -13.88
C ASP A 46 4.75 -24.93 -13.70
N LYS A 47 5.86 -24.66 -13.01
CA LYS A 47 6.88 -25.64 -12.64
C LYS A 47 6.57 -26.17 -11.26
N ASP A 48 6.73 -27.47 -11.08
CA ASP A 48 6.70 -28.06 -9.75
C ASP A 48 7.87 -27.49 -8.93
N ILE A 49 7.52 -26.81 -7.83
CA ILE A 49 8.47 -26.28 -6.85
C ILE A 49 8.02 -26.63 -5.45
N ASP A 50 8.99 -26.82 -4.56
CA ASP A 50 8.72 -26.94 -3.13
C ASP A 50 8.64 -25.55 -2.51
N ILE A 51 7.49 -25.25 -1.90
CA ILE A 51 7.26 -24.00 -1.17
C ILE A 51 7.22 -24.33 0.32
N THR A 52 8.21 -23.85 1.07
CA THR A 52 8.18 -23.90 2.54
C THR A 52 7.61 -22.60 3.08
N ILE A 53 6.69 -22.72 4.04
CA ILE A 53 6.03 -21.59 4.69
C ILE A 53 6.36 -21.69 6.18
N ASP A 54 6.70 -20.56 6.78
CA ASP A 54 6.88 -20.44 8.22
C ASP A 54 6.27 -19.11 8.70
N SER A 55 5.96 -19.03 9.99
CA SER A 55 5.45 -17.82 10.65
C SER A 55 4.16 -17.26 10.01
N SER A 56 3.27 -18.14 9.55
CA SER A 56 2.00 -17.72 8.94
C SER A 56 1.09 -17.05 9.96
N SER A 57 0.55 -15.87 9.62
CA SER A 57 -0.42 -15.16 10.43
C SER A 57 -1.56 -14.65 9.57
N LEU A 58 -2.79 -14.86 10.03
CA LEU A 58 -3.99 -14.28 9.45
C LEU A 58 -4.67 -13.43 10.52
N GLN A 59 -4.89 -12.17 10.20
CA GLN A 59 -5.50 -11.22 11.13
C GLN A 59 -6.72 -10.58 10.45
N PRO A 60 -7.92 -10.72 11.02
CA PRO A 60 -9.06 -9.94 10.56
C PRO A 60 -8.81 -8.48 10.91
N ILE A 61 -9.15 -7.58 9.99
CA ILE A 61 -9.13 -6.13 10.22
C ILE A 61 -10.52 -5.62 9.88
N THR A 62 -11.13 -4.89 10.80
CA THR A 62 -12.43 -4.25 10.57
C THR A 62 -12.26 -2.98 9.73
N ASP A 63 -13.32 -2.58 9.03
CA ASP A 63 -13.35 -1.31 8.29
C ASP A 63 -13.02 -0.11 9.19
N GLN A 64 -13.44 -0.16 10.45
CA GLN A 64 -13.17 0.91 11.40
C GLN A 64 -11.68 0.98 11.77
N GLU A 65 -11.05 -0.16 12.06
CA GLU A 65 -9.60 -0.22 12.33
C GLU A 65 -8.79 0.21 11.10
N TRP A 66 -9.18 -0.24 9.90
CA TRP A 66 -8.55 0.16 8.66
C TRP A 66 -8.60 1.68 8.46
N ARG A 67 -9.79 2.29 8.61
CA ARG A 67 -9.98 3.74 8.50
C ARG A 67 -9.21 4.50 9.57
N PHE A 68 -9.20 4.01 10.80
CA PHE A 68 -8.43 4.62 11.89
C PHE A 68 -6.94 4.62 11.57
N ASN A 69 -6.38 3.48 11.15
CA ASN A 69 -4.97 3.39 10.78
C ASN A 69 -4.64 4.30 9.59
N GLN A 70 -5.50 4.37 8.57
CA GLN A 70 -5.33 5.29 7.45
C GLN A 70 -5.29 6.75 7.93
N GLN A 71 -6.21 7.16 8.80
CA GLN A 71 -6.25 8.53 9.31
C GLN A 71 -5.04 8.85 10.19
N PHE A 72 -4.61 7.88 11.01
CA PHE A 72 -3.41 7.98 11.83
C PHE A 72 -2.17 8.19 10.95
N MET A 73 -1.98 7.38 9.91
CA MET A 73 -0.87 7.51 8.97
C MET A 73 -0.91 8.84 8.21
N ILE A 74 -2.09 9.31 7.79
CA ILE A 74 -2.23 10.64 7.18
C ILE A 74 -1.79 11.74 8.16
N ASN A 75 -2.27 11.69 9.40
CA ASN A 75 -1.95 12.72 10.38
C ASN A 75 -0.46 12.73 10.77
N THR A 76 0.17 11.55 10.85
CA THR A 76 1.56 11.42 11.29
C THR A 76 2.57 11.62 10.16
N GLN A 77 2.29 11.09 8.97
CA GLN A 77 3.23 11.13 7.85
C GLN A 77 2.97 12.27 6.87
N ARG A 78 1.73 12.76 6.77
CA ARG A 78 1.33 13.73 5.73
C ARG A 78 0.92 15.09 6.25
N LYS A 79 0.51 15.21 7.51
CA LYS A 79 0.20 16.51 8.12
C LYS A 79 1.37 16.99 8.96
N ARG A 80 1.54 18.32 9.00
CA ARG A 80 2.47 19.00 9.89
C ARG A 80 1.75 20.14 10.59
N ALA A 81 2.07 20.35 11.86
CA ALA A 81 1.66 21.56 12.55
C ALA A 81 2.42 22.74 11.95
N VAL A 82 1.70 23.81 11.63
CA VAL A 82 2.28 25.07 11.14
C VAL A 82 1.79 26.19 12.03
N THR A 83 2.67 27.14 12.31
CA THR A 83 2.33 28.36 13.05
C THR A 83 2.41 29.52 12.08
N ILE A 84 1.31 30.27 11.94
CA ILE A 84 1.27 31.46 11.08
C ILE A 84 1.45 32.69 11.96
N HIS A 85 2.44 33.51 11.63
CA HIS A 85 2.70 34.78 12.29
C HIS A 85 2.41 35.93 11.31
N VAL A 86 1.66 36.92 11.77
CA VAL A 86 1.30 38.11 10.98
C VAL A 86 1.85 39.33 11.69
N SER A 87 2.65 40.13 10.99
CA SER A 87 3.33 41.31 11.52
C SER A 87 3.31 42.49 10.55
N ASP A 88 3.46 43.71 11.09
CA ASP A 88 3.64 44.93 10.30
C ASP A 88 5.07 45.04 9.72
N GLN A 89 5.35 46.14 9.02
CA GLN A 89 6.67 46.40 8.43
C GLN A 89 7.79 46.54 9.48
N GLN A 90 7.44 46.83 10.73
CA GLN A 90 8.36 46.99 11.85
C GLN A 90 8.53 45.68 12.66
N GLY A 91 7.81 44.61 12.30
CA GLY A 91 7.86 43.31 12.97
C GLY A 91 6.91 43.17 14.18
N ASN A 92 6.05 44.15 14.44
CA ASN A 92 5.07 44.05 15.53
C ASN A 92 3.92 43.12 15.13
N ARG A 93 3.45 42.29 16.06
CA ARG A 93 2.32 41.38 15.82
C ARG A 93 1.03 42.16 15.59
N LEU A 94 0.36 41.85 14.48
CA LEU A 94 -0.94 42.42 14.16
C LEU A 94 -2.06 41.67 14.88
N GLN A 95 -2.83 42.38 15.72
CA GLN A 95 -4.00 41.85 16.42
C GLN A 95 -5.24 41.91 15.51
N GLY A 96 -6.10 40.89 15.58
CA GLY A 96 -7.36 40.86 14.82
C GLY A 96 -7.23 40.60 13.32
N ALA A 97 -6.04 40.21 12.84
CA ALA A 97 -5.86 39.82 11.44
C ALA A 97 -6.70 38.57 11.09
N VAL A 98 -7.42 38.63 9.97
CA VAL A 98 -8.20 37.50 9.45
C VAL A 98 -7.38 36.79 8.39
N ILE A 99 -7.16 35.49 8.58
CA ILE A 99 -6.39 34.64 7.68
C ILE A 99 -7.34 33.64 7.02
N ALA A 100 -7.37 33.63 5.69
CA ALA A 100 -8.05 32.60 4.91
C ALA A 100 -7.01 31.61 4.36
N ILE A 101 -7.16 30.33 4.70
CA ILE A 101 -6.29 29.26 4.21
C ILE A 101 -7.07 28.47 3.16
N ASN A 102 -6.56 28.42 1.93
CA ASN A 102 -7.11 27.58 0.88
C ASN A 102 -6.14 26.46 0.54
N GLN A 103 -6.60 25.21 0.63
CA GLN A 103 -5.81 24.06 0.22
C GLN A 103 -5.91 23.91 -1.31
N VAL A 104 -4.83 24.27 -2.01
CA VAL A 104 -4.80 24.26 -3.49
C VAL A 104 -4.45 22.90 -4.11
N SER A 105 -3.88 21.97 -3.33
CA SER A 105 -3.63 20.59 -3.76
C SER A 105 -3.73 19.62 -2.58
N LYS A 106 -4.24 18.43 -2.86
CA LYS A 106 -4.26 17.27 -1.95
C LYS A 106 -3.27 16.18 -2.40
N ASP A 107 -2.75 16.31 -3.62
CA ASP A 107 -1.89 15.31 -4.23
C ASP A 107 -0.47 15.53 -3.72
N PHE A 108 0.14 14.44 -3.26
CA PHE A 108 1.57 14.36 -2.99
C PHE A 108 2.11 13.24 -3.86
N PRO A 109 3.36 13.34 -4.34
CA PRO A 109 3.93 12.31 -5.18
C PRO A 109 3.97 10.99 -4.41
N PHE A 110 3.22 10.02 -4.90
CA PHE A 110 3.38 8.61 -4.57
C PHE A 110 4.00 7.97 -5.79
N GLY A 111 5.18 7.38 -5.63
CA GLY A 111 5.96 6.87 -6.75
C GLY A 111 7.05 5.92 -6.30
N SER A 112 7.61 5.20 -7.26
CA SER A 112 8.76 4.33 -7.07
C SER A 112 10.02 5.01 -7.60
N ALA A 113 11.18 4.67 -7.06
CA ALA A 113 12.46 5.03 -7.65
C ALA A 113 12.88 3.95 -8.63
N ILE A 114 13.15 4.32 -9.88
CA ILE A 114 13.63 3.39 -10.92
C ILE A 114 15.13 3.58 -11.08
N ALA A 115 15.89 2.50 -10.99
CA ALA A 115 17.32 2.51 -11.30
C ALA A 115 17.55 2.67 -12.81
N HIS A 116 18.61 3.38 -13.22
CA HIS A 116 18.98 3.56 -14.63
C HIS A 116 18.98 2.25 -15.44
N THR A 117 19.40 1.15 -14.81
CA THR A 117 19.47 -0.18 -15.41
C THR A 117 18.12 -0.75 -15.84
N ILE A 118 17.00 -0.22 -15.34
CA ILE A 118 15.64 -0.72 -15.59
C ILE A 118 14.90 0.16 -16.61
N LEU A 119 15.46 1.32 -17.01
CA LEU A 119 14.81 2.24 -17.95
C LEU A 119 14.52 1.60 -19.32
N GLY A 120 15.28 0.59 -19.75
CA GLY A 120 15.02 -0.15 -21.00
C GLY A 120 14.11 -1.38 -20.87
N ASN A 121 13.65 -1.73 -19.67
CA ASN A 121 12.85 -2.92 -19.42
C ASN A 121 11.37 -2.66 -19.75
N LEU A 122 10.98 -2.92 -21.00
CA LEU A 122 9.61 -2.75 -21.50
C LEU A 122 8.54 -3.45 -20.63
N PRO A 123 8.72 -4.71 -20.18
CA PRO A 123 7.80 -5.34 -19.23
C PRO A 123 7.61 -4.54 -17.93
N TYR A 124 8.69 -4.01 -17.36
CA TYR A 124 8.61 -3.18 -16.14
C TYR A 124 7.91 -1.86 -16.39
N GLN A 125 8.16 -1.22 -17.55
CA GLN A 125 7.46 0.02 -17.92
C GLN A 125 5.95 -0.20 -18.02
N ASN A 126 5.52 -1.29 -18.66
CA ASN A 126 4.10 -1.64 -18.79
C ASN A 126 3.45 -1.89 -17.43
N TRP A 127 4.13 -2.60 -16.52
CA TRP A 127 3.64 -2.80 -15.15
C TRP A 127 3.54 -1.50 -14.34
N PHE A 128 4.46 -0.55 -14.54
CA PHE A 128 4.49 0.69 -13.74
C PHE A 128 3.38 1.69 -14.11
N VAL A 129 2.88 1.63 -15.35
CA VAL A 129 1.83 2.53 -15.85
C VAL A 129 0.41 1.96 -15.74
N GLU A 130 0.28 0.68 -15.41
CA GLU A 130 -0.99 0.03 -15.03
C GLU A 130 -1.39 0.40 -13.59
#